data_AF-A0A946WHN8-F1
#
_entry.id   AF-A0A946WHN8-F1
#
_cell.length_a   1.000
_cell.length_b   1.000
_cell.length_c   1.000
_cell.angle_alpha   90.00
_cell.angle_beta   90.00
_cell.angle_gamma   90.00
#
_symmetry.space_group_name_H-M   'P 1'
#
loop_
_entity.id
_entity.type
_entity.pdbx_description
1 polymer ?
#
loop_
_entity_poly.entity_id
_entity_poly.type
_entity_poly.pdbx_seq_one_letter_code
_entity_poly.pdbx_strand_id
1 'polypeptide(L)'
;MKRILINGTQQEELRVASVNGQKLYDLDIEHKSRSQNKGNIYKAVVTRVEPSLEAAFVNFGAERHGFLPLKEISKEYLKNETFDKKSNIKEMLKEGTELIVQIERIERGSKGAALTTFISLAGKYLVLMPNNPKAGGVSRRIEGSDRRQVKDNLDNLKKIKDGGNIIRTAGVGKTLEELQWDQDYLVTLWKNIVDSSKEKSAPFLIYRESNIIIRTLRDHMDDSIDEILVDNQEVFDMAKEFLEFSMPQQTNKLKLYSDNTPLFNKYQIENQIETAFSREVSLPSGGSIVIDHTEALISIDINSARSTKGSDIEETALNTNLEAAEEIARQLRIRDLGGLLVIDFIDMLAIKNQKSVEDKIKEAVKVDRAKVQFGKISRFGLLEMSRQRLRPSLKDSSEEICHLCDGIGRIRNIKSMSLSILRLIEEESLKVNTSKVIAELPIQIAAYLMNEKRTEVNNINENNKVSIIIVPSTDLESPKYKLTRYRSDNDETENKSSYELIEKNSEPSYVFREENKVKADEPTVKGIKPRKPIPMKKTNILIKFIKFIKNIIFGNTDKQQEQRKKTKNYNPNYKGKKFNKNYRPRSNKFSRGKNYSNANKNASRNNTNGNINVSANKKETISK
;
A
#
# COMPACT_ATOMS: atom_id res chain seq x y z
N MET A 1 -26.56 6.61 -0.66
CA MET A 1 -26.72 5.16 -0.90
C MET A 1 -25.36 4.62 -1.29
N LYS A 2 -24.80 3.70 -0.52
CA LYS A 2 -23.50 3.10 -0.79
C LYS A 2 -23.67 1.81 -1.60
N ARG A 3 -22.79 1.59 -2.57
CA ARG A 3 -22.85 0.44 -3.48
C ARG A 3 -21.47 -0.14 -3.72
N ILE A 4 -21.44 -1.45 -3.98
CA ILE A 4 -20.30 -2.15 -4.55
C ILE A 4 -20.66 -2.49 -6.00
N LEU A 5 -19.84 -2.03 -6.93
CA LEU A 5 -20.00 -2.25 -8.36
C LEU A 5 -18.88 -3.17 -8.84
N ILE A 6 -19.22 -4.30 -9.45
CA ILE A 6 -18.27 -5.29 -9.94
C ILE A 6 -18.42 -5.36 -11.46
N ASN A 7 -17.35 -5.01 -12.17
CA ASN A 7 -17.24 -5.05 -13.62
C ASN A 7 -16.30 -6.19 -14.03
N GLY A 8 -16.88 -7.27 -14.53
CA GLY A 8 -16.20 -8.48 -15.02
C GLY A 8 -16.56 -8.80 -16.48
N THR A 9 -16.98 -7.79 -17.25
CA THR A 9 -17.30 -7.95 -18.68
C THR A 9 -16.04 -8.30 -19.49
N GLN A 10 -14.90 -7.66 -19.21
CA GLN A 10 -13.63 -7.96 -19.85
C GLN A 10 -12.96 -9.13 -19.16
N GLN A 11 -12.36 -10.03 -19.93
CA GLN A 11 -11.74 -11.22 -19.36
C GLN A 11 -10.38 -10.90 -18.76
N GLU A 12 -9.67 -9.92 -19.30
CA GLU A 12 -8.31 -9.55 -18.97
C GLU A 12 -8.23 -8.80 -17.63
N GLU A 13 -9.31 -8.12 -17.26
CA GLU A 13 -9.38 -7.19 -16.15
C GLU A 13 -10.71 -7.30 -15.41
N LEU A 14 -10.64 -7.47 -14.09
CA LEU A 14 -11.77 -7.46 -13.18
C LEU A 14 -11.67 -6.25 -12.27
N ARG A 15 -12.68 -5.39 -12.29
CA ARG A 15 -12.68 -4.11 -11.57
C ARG A 15 -13.77 -4.11 -10.51
N VAL A 16 -13.43 -3.68 -9.29
CA VAL A 16 -14.37 -3.56 -8.18
C VAL A 16 -14.31 -2.15 -7.60
N ALA A 17 -15.41 -1.42 -7.69
CA ALA A 17 -15.54 -0.06 -7.23
C ALA A 17 -16.51 0.05 -6.05
N SER A 18 -16.11 0.78 -5.02
CA SER A 18 -17.01 1.15 -3.91
C SER A 18 -17.41 2.62 -4.03
N VAL A 19 -18.72 2.87 -4.06
CA VAL A 19 -19.29 4.17 -4.42
C VAL A 19 -20.28 4.64 -3.36
N ASN A 20 -20.25 5.92 -3.02
CA ASN A 20 -21.30 6.58 -2.23
C ASN A 20 -22.05 7.58 -3.11
N GLY A 21 -23.29 7.24 -3.48
CA GLY A 21 -24.03 7.97 -4.51
C GLY A 21 -23.36 7.78 -5.87
N GLN A 22 -22.67 8.82 -6.33
CA GLN A 22 -21.85 8.81 -7.55
C GLN A 22 -20.35 9.05 -7.26
N LYS A 23 -19.96 9.21 -5.98
CA LYS A 23 -18.56 9.46 -5.60
C LYS A 23 -17.82 8.14 -5.37
N LEU A 24 -16.81 7.86 -6.19
CA LEU A 24 -15.90 6.73 -6.04
C LEU A 24 -14.98 6.97 -4.84
N TYR A 25 -14.95 6.05 -3.88
CA TYR A 25 -14.11 6.19 -2.69
C TYR A 25 -13.10 5.06 -2.48
N ASP A 26 -13.25 3.94 -3.17
CA ASP A 26 -12.32 2.81 -3.19
C ASP A 26 -12.40 2.10 -4.55
N LEU A 27 -11.26 1.61 -5.04
CA LEU A 27 -11.12 0.91 -6.30
C LEU A 27 -10.08 -0.18 -6.15
N ASP A 28 -10.42 -1.40 -6.51
CA ASP A 28 -9.47 -2.48 -6.67
C ASP A 28 -9.58 -2.98 -8.14
N ILE A 29 -8.44 -3.25 -8.77
CA ILE A 29 -8.34 -3.79 -10.13
C ILE A 29 -7.46 -5.05 -10.07
N GLU A 30 -7.91 -6.14 -10.71
CA GLU A 30 -7.15 -7.39 -10.83
C GLU A 30 -7.03 -7.79 -12.31
N HIS A 31 -5.78 -7.88 -12.79
CA HIS A 31 -5.47 -8.38 -14.13
C HIS A 31 -5.21 -9.89 -14.09
N LYS A 32 -5.71 -10.64 -15.09
CA LYS A 32 -5.52 -12.10 -15.15
C LYS A 32 -4.06 -12.52 -15.28
N SER A 33 -3.24 -11.77 -16.01
CA SER A 33 -1.82 -12.11 -16.23
C SER A 33 -0.96 -11.90 -14.99
N ARG A 34 -1.39 -11.04 -14.07
CA ARG A 34 -0.64 -10.63 -12.88
C ARG A 34 -1.42 -10.94 -11.61
N SER A 35 -1.70 -12.23 -11.38
CA SER A 35 -2.46 -12.66 -10.22
C SER A 35 -1.76 -12.28 -8.92
N GLN A 36 -2.53 -11.74 -7.97
CA GLN A 36 -1.99 -11.34 -6.68
C GLN A 36 -1.66 -12.58 -5.82
N ASN A 37 -0.38 -12.93 -5.73
CA ASN A 37 0.08 -14.10 -4.98
C ASN A 37 0.16 -13.88 -3.46
N LYS A 38 -0.10 -12.66 -2.98
CA LYS A 38 -0.07 -12.36 -1.54
C LYS A 38 -1.12 -13.18 -0.80
N GLY A 39 -0.71 -13.86 0.27
CA GLY A 39 -1.57 -14.72 1.08
C GLY A 39 -1.68 -16.16 0.57
N ASN A 40 -1.19 -16.46 -0.64
CA ASN A 40 -1.10 -17.84 -1.13
C ASN A 40 -0.20 -18.68 -0.21
N ILE A 41 -0.54 -19.95 -0.11
CA ILE A 41 0.15 -20.93 0.73
C ILE A 41 0.72 -22.03 -0.16
N TYR A 42 2.02 -22.28 -0.02
CA TYR A 42 2.78 -23.24 -0.80
C TYR A 42 3.39 -24.29 0.10
N LYS A 43 3.55 -25.49 -0.44
CA LYS A 43 4.50 -26.47 0.05
C LYS A 43 5.84 -26.15 -0.62
N ALA A 44 6.89 -25.94 0.15
CA ALA A 44 8.14 -25.36 -0.33
C ALA A 44 9.37 -26.04 0.28
N VAL A 45 10.54 -25.92 -0.34
CA VAL A 45 11.79 -26.56 0.10
C VAL A 45 12.84 -25.52 0.46
N VAL A 46 13.50 -25.68 1.60
CA VAL A 46 14.68 -24.88 1.95
C VAL A 46 15.82 -25.19 0.99
N THR A 47 16.25 -24.20 0.21
CA THR A 47 17.36 -24.37 -0.74
C THR A 47 18.70 -24.08 -0.12
N ARG A 48 18.79 -23.04 0.70
CA ARG A 48 20.02 -22.65 1.41
C ARG A 48 19.70 -21.89 2.68
N VAL A 49 20.56 -22.03 3.68
CA VAL A 49 20.45 -21.32 4.96
C VAL A 49 21.57 -20.29 5.07
N GLU A 50 21.23 -19.04 5.36
CA GLU A 50 22.15 -17.90 5.44
C GLU A 50 22.25 -17.34 6.87
N PRO A 51 23.27 -17.74 7.65
CA PRO A 51 23.49 -17.26 9.01
C PRO A 51 23.61 -15.75 9.14
N SER A 52 24.31 -15.10 8.19
CA SER A 52 24.56 -13.66 8.21
C SER A 52 23.27 -12.82 8.16
N LEU A 53 22.20 -13.38 7.58
CA LEU A 53 20.90 -12.74 7.46
C LEU A 53 19.88 -13.28 8.48
N GLU A 54 20.29 -14.25 9.31
CA GLU A 54 19.39 -15.04 10.17
C GLU A 54 18.15 -15.54 9.39
N ALA A 55 18.35 -16.09 8.19
CA ALA A 55 17.27 -16.43 7.28
C ALA A 55 17.58 -17.64 6.39
N ALA A 56 16.55 -18.20 5.77
CA ALA A 56 16.63 -19.26 4.78
C ALA A 56 16.03 -18.80 3.46
N PHE A 57 16.60 -19.27 2.35
CA PHE A 57 15.99 -19.13 1.02
C PHE A 57 15.20 -20.39 0.71
N VAL A 58 14.01 -20.21 0.18
CA VAL A 58 13.03 -21.28 -0.01
C VAL A 58 12.52 -21.28 -1.45
N ASN A 59 12.58 -22.45 -2.10
CA ASN A 59 11.94 -22.67 -3.38
C ASN A 59 10.49 -23.09 -3.16
N PHE A 60 9.56 -22.26 -3.65
CA PHE A 60 8.12 -22.49 -3.58
C PHE A 60 7.48 -22.60 -4.98
N GLY A 61 8.28 -22.73 -6.04
CA GLY A 61 7.83 -22.89 -7.43
C GLY A 61 7.93 -21.64 -8.30
N ALA A 62 8.30 -20.48 -7.73
CA ALA A 62 8.58 -19.27 -8.51
C ALA A 62 10.01 -19.26 -9.08
N GLU A 63 10.26 -18.42 -10.09
CA GLU A 63 11.59 -18.22 -10.69
C GLU A 63 12.63 -17.76 -9.65
N ARG A 64 12.19 -16.98 -8.66
CA ARG A 64 13.04 -16.47 -7.58
C ARG A 64 12.70 -17.15 -6.26
N HIS A 65 13.74 -17.50 -5.53
CA HIS A 65 13.56 -18.08 -4.19
C HIS A 65 12.99 -17.02 -3.24
N GLY A 66 12.07 -17.45 -2.37
CA GLY A 66 11.54 -16.63 -1.31
C GLY A 66 12.51 -16.50 -0.15
N PHE A 67 12.38 -15.40 0.60
CA PHE A 67 13.16 -15.10 1.79
C PHE A 67 12.34 -15.42 3.03
N LEU A 68 12.82 -16.35 3.86
CA LEU A 68 12.17 -16.82 5.09
C LEU A 68 13.06 -16.49 6.31
N PRO A 69 12.77 -15.41 7.07
CA PRO A 69 13.53 -15.08 8.28
C PRO A 69 13.35 -16.11 9.39
N LEU A 70 14.37 -16.33 10.23
CA LEU A 70 14.30 -17.25 11.39
C LEU A 70 13.12 -16.94 12.33
N LYS A 71 12.82 -15.65 12.51
CA LYS A 71 11.72 -15.18 13.37
C LYS A 71 10.34 -15.59 12.86
N GLU A 72 10.24 -15.97 11.59
CA GLU A 72 9.02 -16.37 10.90
C GLU A 72 8.93 -17.90 10.70
N ILE A 73 9.83 -18.67 11.36
CA ILE A 73 9.83 -20.14 11.34
C ILE A 73 9.16 -20.69 12.61
N SER A 74 8.12 -21.49 12.41
CA SER A 74 7.40 -22.21 13.46
C SER A 74 8.32 -23.24 14.11
N LYS A 75 8.16 -23.41 15.42
CA LYS A 75 9.01 -24.31 16.21
C LYS A 75 8.94 -25.77 15.74
N GLU A 76 7.84 -26.16 15.10
CA GLU A 76 7.63 -27.50 14.56
C GLU A 76 8.65 -27.91 13.49
N TYR A 77 9.28 -26.93 12.83
CA TYR A 77 10.29 -27.16 11.79
C TYR A 77 11.73 -27.05 12.30
N LEU A 78 11.94 -26.68 13.56
CA LEU A 78 13.25 -26.49 14.17
C LEU A 78 13.61 -27.74 14.99
N LYS A 79 14.85 -28.22 14.86
CA LYS A 79 15.29 -29.44 15.56
C LYS A 79 15.37 -29.30 17.09
N ASN A 80 15.49 -28.08 17.61
CA ASN A 80 15.65 -27.80 19.04
C ASN A 80 14.47 -26.95 19.55
N GLU A 81 13.75 -27.44 20.56
CA GLU A 81 12.61 -26.73 21.17
C GLU A 81 13.04 -25.49 21.99
N THR A 82 14.30 -25.47 22.45
CA THR A 82 14.89 -24.40 23.25
C THR A 82 15.57 -23.36 22.36
N PHE A 83 14.97 -22.18 22.33
CA PHE A 83 15.47 -21.01 21.61
C PHE A 83 16.62 -20.38 22.41
N ASP A 84 17.80 -21.00 22.42
CA ASP A 84 18.97 -20.37 23.00
C ASP A 84 19.42 -19.25 22.06
N LYS A 85 19.52 -18.01 22.58
CA LYS A 85 19.95 -16.81 21.84
C LYS A 85 21.34 -16.90 21.21
N LYS A 86 22.03 -18.04 21.35
CA LYS A 86 23.37 -18.33 20.80
C LYS A 86 23.37 -19.37 19.68
N SER A 87 22.24 -20.01 19.38
CA SER A 87 22.17 -21.07 18.36
C SER A 87 22.12 -20.48 16.96
N ASN A 88 23.00 -20.96 16.08
CA ASN A 88 23.05 -20.54 14.68
C ASN A 88 21.92 -21.21 13.88
N ILE A 89 21.25 -20.47 12.98
CA ILE A 89 20.17 -21.01 12.13
C ILE A 89 20.57 -22.28 11.37
N LYS A 90 21.85 -22.41 11.01
CA LYS A 90 22.42 -23.57 10.30
C LYS A 90 22.31 -24.88 11.09
N GLU A 91 22.27 -24.81 12.41
CA GLU A 91 22.11 -25.99 13.28
C GLU A 91 20.63 -26.38 13.42
N MET A 92 19.75 -25.36 13.40
CA MET A 92 18.32 -25.49 13.67
C MET A 92 17.51 -25.93 12.44
N LEU A 93 17.90 -25.50 11.24
CA LEU A 93 17.20 -25.79 9.97
C LEU A 93 18.17 -26.44 8.97
N LYS A 94 17.72 -27.51 8.31
CA LYS A 94 18.48 -28.21 7.26
C LYS A 94 18.05 -27.76 5.88
N GLU A 95 18.99 -27.76 4.94
CA GLU A 95 18.68 -27.69 3.51
C GLU A 95 17.92 -28.96 3.11
N GLY A 96 16.96 -28.80 2.19
CA GLY A 96 16.05 -29.87 1.79
C GLY A 96 14.82 -30.05 2.71
N THR A 97 14.73 -29.33 3.84
CA THR A 97 13.52 -29.39 4.69
C THR A 97 12.31 -28.84 3.93
N GLU A 98 11.23 -29.61 3.90
CA GLU A 98 9.95 -29.15 3.36
C GLU A 98 9.13 -28.38 4.40
N LEU A 99 8.60 -27.23 4.00
CA LEU A 99 7.86 -26.30 4.85
C LEU A 99 6.52 -25.93 4.20
N ILE A 100 5.51 -25.64 5.02
CA ILE A 100 4.31 -24.91 4.56
C ILE A 100 4.61 -23.42 4.77
N VAL A 101 4.57 -22.63 3.70
CA VAL A 101 4.90 -21.20 3.71
C VAL A 101 3.76 -20.39 3.13
N GLN A 102 3.51 -19.21 3.71
CA GLN A 102 2.60 -18.20 3.19
C GLN A 102 3.39 -17.00 2.68
N ILE A 103 2.96 -16.44 1.54
CA ILE A 103 3.52 -15.18 1.03
C ILE A 103 2.98 -14.01 1.88
N GLU A 104 3.83 -13.43 2.72
CA GLU A 104 3.53 -12.21 3.48
C GLU A 104 3.65 -10.97 2.57
N ARG A 105 4.72 -10.92 1.77
CA ARG A 105 5.01 -9.84 0.83
C ARG A 105 5.46 -10.41 -0.51
N ILE A 106 4.88 -9.88 -1.58
CA ILE A 106 5.21 -10.25 -2.95
C ILE A 106 6.65 -9.84 -3.32
N GLU A 107 7.14 -10.41 -4.41
CA GLU A 107 8.41 -10.03 -5.03
C GLU A 107 8.42 -8.54 -5.41
N ARG A 108 9.57 -7.90 -5.28
CA ARG A 108 9.73 -6.48 -5.63
C ARG A 108 11.12 -6.21 -6.20
N GLY A 109 11.15 -5.69 -7.42
CA GLY A 109 12.40 -5.32 -8.09
C GLY A 109 13.32 -6.53 -8.20
N SER A 110 14.47 -6.50 -7.52
CA SER A 110 15.42 -7.61 -7.44
C SER A 110 15.20 -8.57 -6.26
N LYS A 111 14.29 -8.26 -5.33
CA LYS A 111 14.06 -9.05 -4.10
C LYS A 111 12.95 -10.09 -4.30
N GLY A 112 13.23 -11.33 -3.90
CA GLY A 112 12.23 -12.41 -3.83
C GLY A 112 11.14 -12.14 -2.78
N ALA A 113 10.10 -12.98 -2.79
CA ALA A 113 8.94 -12.83 -1.90
C ALA A 113 9.35 -13.03 -0.44
N ALA A 114 8.78 -12.26 0.48
CA ALA A 114 8.94 -12.51 1.91
C ALA A 114 7.92 -13.56 2.36
N LEU A 115 8.42 -14.62 2.98
CA LEU A 115 7.66 -15.79 3.39
C LEU A 115 7.58 -15.88 4.92
N THR A 116 6.51 -16.51 5.40
CA THR A 116 6.36 -16.91 6.79
C THR A 116 5.79 -18.31 6.88
N THR A 117 6.19 -19.08 7.89
CA THR A 117 5.51 -20.34 8.22
C THR A 117 4.35 -20.11 9.17
N PHE A 118 4.21 -18.94 9.79
CA PHE A 118 3.06 -18.60 10.64
C PHE A 118 1.86 -18.25 9.76
N ILE A 119 1.09 -19.27 9.41
CA ILE A 119 -0.02 -19.15 8.49
C ILE A 119 -1.11 -18.28 9.10
N SER A 120 -1.64 -17.37 8.29
CA SER A 120 -2.76 -16.50 8.64
C SER A 120 -3.91 -16.76 7.67
N LEU A 121 -5.07 -17.17 8.21
CA LEU A 121 -6.29 -17.39 7.44
C LEU A 121 -7.30 -16.32 7.83
N ALA A 122 -7.64 -15.43 6.90
CA ALA A 122 -8.53 -14.32 7.15
C ALA A 122 -9.98 -14.69 6.83
N GLY A 123 -10.80 -14.79 7.88
CA GLY A 123 -12.26 -14.83 7.80
C GLY A 123 -12.87 -13.42 7.75
N LYS A 124 -14.19 -13.35 7.86
CA LYS A 124 -14.91 -12.07 7.85
C LYS A 124 -14.70 -11.31 9.15
N TYR A 125 -14.82 -11.99 10.28
CA TYR A 125 -14.81 -11.38 11.61
C TYR A 125 -13.51 -11.64 12.35
N LEU A 126 -12.83 -12.76 12.07
CA LEU A 126 -11.58 -13.12 12.73
C LEU A 126 -10.49 -13.55 11.73
N VAL A 127 -9.26 -13.45 12.19
CA VAL A 127 -8.09 -14.04 11.54
C VAL A 127 -7.61 -15.20 12.40
N LEU A 128 -7.57 -16.39 11.82
CA LEU A 128 -7.05 -17.58 12.46
C LEU A 128 -5.54 -17.69 12.20
N MET A 129 -4.77 -17.87 13.27
CA MET A 129 -3.33 -18.15 13.23
C MET A 129 -3.12 -19.54 13.86
N PRO A 130 -3.23 -20.64 13.08
CA PRO A 130 -3.38 -21.98 13.65
C PRO A 130 -2.09 -22.57 14.22
N ASN A 131 -0.92 -22.03 13.85
CA ASN A 131 0.39 -22.50 14.30
C ASN A 131 1.22 -21.40 14.99
N ASN A 132 0.55 -20.37 15.54
CA ASN A 132 1.18 -19.34 16.35
C ASN A 132 0.49 -19.23 17.72
N PRO A 133 1.01 -19.85 18.77
CA PRO A 133 0.40 -19.81 20.10
C PRO A 133 0.54 -18.43 20.78
N LYS A 134 1.42 -17.57 20.28
CA LYS A 134 1.53 -16.17 20.74
C LYS A 134 0.52 -15.25 20.05
N ALA A 135 -0.09 -15.71 18.96
CA ALA A 135 -1.08 -14.93 18.25
C ALA A 135 -2.41 -14.97 19.00
N GLY A 136 -3.02 -13.80 19.15
CA GLY A 136 -4.30 -13.66 19.82
C GLY A 136 -4.57 -12.20 20.15
N GLY A 137 -5.82 -11.77 20.00
CA GLY A 137 -6.24 -10.48 20.51
C GLY A 137 -7.31 -9.78 19.69
N VAL A 138 -7.42 -8.48 19.92
CA VAL A 138 -8.45 -7.62 19.32
C VAL A 138 -7.76 -6.59 18.43
N SER A 139 -8.35 -6.32 17.26
CA SER A 139 -7.91 -5.28 16.34
C SER A 139 -7.62 -3.97 17.07
N ARG A 140 -6.49 -3.34 16.74
CA ARG A 140 -6.04 -2.07 17.35
C ARG A 140 -6.99 -0.90 17.10
N ARG A 141 -7.86 -1.01 16.09
CA ARG A 141 -8.88 0.00 15.76
C ARG A 141 -10.06 0.01 16.74
N ILE A 142 -10.19 -1.02 17.57
CA ILE A 142 -11.29 -1.15 18.52
C ILE A 142 -10.81 -0.62 19.88
N GLU A 143 -11.45 0.43 20.36
CA GLU A 143 -11.12 1.11 21.62
C GLU A 143 -12.34 1.17 22.56
N GLY A 144 -12.15 1.65 23.78
CA GLY A 144 -13.25 1.90 24.72
C GLY A 144 -14.01 0.65 25.20
N SER A 145 -15.32 0.81 25.39
CA SER A 145 -16.24 -0.24 25.89
C SER A 145 -16.30 -1.46 24.99
N ASP A 146 -16.26 -1.24 23.68
CA ASP A 146 -16.44 -2.29 22.67
C ASP A 146 -15.28 -3.28 22.71
N ARG A 147 -14.07 -2.80 23.03
CA ARG A 147 -12.89 -3.66 23.17
C ARG A 147 -13.04 -4.68 24.31
N ARG A 148 -13.71 -4.30 25.40
CA ARG A 148 -13.95 -5.22 26.53
C ARG A 148 -14.89 -6.35 26.12
N GLN A 149 -16.04 -5.99 25.52
CA GLN A 149 -17.01 -6.98 25.04
C GLN A 149 -16.42 -7.95 24.01
N VAL A 150 -15.64 -7.43 23.07
CA VAL A 150 -14.99 -8.25 22.04
C VAL A 150 -13.93 -9.17 22.66
N LYS A 151 -13.20 -8.69 23.67
CA LYS A 151 -12.24 -9.52 24.40
C LYS A 151 -12.93 -10.64 25.19
N ASP A 152 -14.04 -10.34 25.86
CA ASP A 152 -14.83 -11.34 26.58
C ASP A 152 -15.36 -12.43 25.62
N ASN A 153 -15.82 -12.03 24.43
CA ASN A 153 -16.21 -12.98 23.39
C ASN A 153 -15.03 -13.84 22.91
N LEU A 154 -13.83 -13.25 22.74
CA LEU A 154 -12.62 -13.97 22.35
C LEU A 154 -12.24 -15.04 23.38
N ASP A 155 -12.30 -14.70 24.67
CA ASP A 155 -11.94 -15.61 25.77
C ASP A 155 -12.91 -16.80 25.88
N ASN A 156 -14.15 -16.63 25.41
CA ASN A 156 -15.19 -17.66 25.39
C ASN A 156 -15.23 -18.51 24.11
N LEU A 157 -14.43 -18.18 23.09
CA LEU A 157 -14.31 -19.03 21.90
C LEU A 157 -13.59 -20.34 22.24
N LYS A 158 -13.86 -21.40 21.46
CA LYS A 158 -13.12 -22.66 21.59
C LYS A 158 -11.63 -22.40 21.42
N LYS A 159 -10.83 -22.80 22.41
CA LYS A 159 -9.38 -22.65 22.37
C LYS A 159 -8.77 -23.53 21.28
N ILE A 160 -7.76 -23.00 20.62
CA ILE A 160 -6.97 -23.70 19.62
C ILE A 160 -5.65 -24.08 20.29
N LYS A 161 -5.26 -25.35 20.19
CA LYS A 161 -4.13 -25.91 20.96
C LYS A 161 -2.81 -25.19 20.67
N ASP A 162 -2.52 -24.96 19.40
CA ASP A 162 -1.22 -24.45 18.92
C ASP A 162 -1.35 -23.10 18.18
N GLY A 163 -2.45 -22.37 18.42
CA GLY A 163 -2.78 -21.17 17.68
C GLY A 163 -3.73 -20.23 18.42
N GLY A 164 -4.16 -19.17 17.73
CA GLY A 164 -5.13 -18.23 18.28
C GLY A 164 -5.84 -17.39 17.23
N ASN A 165 -6.81 -16.61 17.69
CA ASN A 165 -7.65 -15.77 16.84
C ASN A 165 -7.39 -14.29 17.10
N ILE A 166 -7.43 -13.51 16.03
CA ILE A 166 -7.43 -12.05 16.10
C ILE A 166 -8.79 -11.55 15.61
N ILE A 167 -9.57 -10.89 16.48
CA ILE A 167 -10.87 -10.33 16.08
C ILE A 167 -10.64 -9.03 15.29
N ARG A 168 -11.20 -8.99 14.07
CA ARG A 168 -11.16 -7.86 13.14
C ARG A 168 -12.16 -6.78 13.55
N THR A 169 -12.02 -5.58 12.98
CA THR A 169 -12.97 -4.48 13.21
C THR A 169 -14.42 -4.85 12.85
N ALA A 170 -14.62 -5.67 11.82
CA ALA A 170 -15.94 -6.18 11.43
C ALA A 170 -16.57 -7.14 12.46
N GLY A 171 -15.79 -7.67 13.41
CA GLY A 171 -16.28 -8.53 14.49
C GLY A 171 -16.90 -7.77 15.67
N VAL A 172 -16.83 -6.43 15.69
CA VAL A 172 -17.49 -5.62 16.72
C VAL A 172 -19.02 -5.79 16.64
N GLY A 173 -19.66 -6.05 17.78
CA GLY A 173 -21.12 -6.23 17.87
C GLY A 173 -21.64 -7.58 17.37
N LYS A 174 -20.74 -8.51 17.00
CA LYS A 174 -21.10 -9.89 16.63
C LYS A 174 -21.23 -10.78 17.86
N THR A 175 -22.11 -11.76 17.77
CA THR A 175 -22.35 -12.71 18.86
C THR A 175 -21.24 -13.75 18.92
N LEU A 176 -21.10 -14.40 20.08
CA LEU A 176 -20.15 -15.51 20.26
C LEU A 176 -20.40 -16.62 19.23
N GLU A 177 -21.65 -16.91 18.89
CA GLU A 177 -22.02 -17.94 17.90
C GLU A 177 -21.54 -17.57 16.48
N GLU A 178 -21.70 -16.31 16.07
CA GLU A 178 -21.23 -15.82 14.76
C GLU A 178 -19.70 -15.91 14.67
N LEU A 179 -18.99 -15.56 15.75
CA LEU A 179 -17.53 -15.67 15.83
C LEU A 179 -17.06 -17.12 15.85
N GLN A 180 -17.75 -18.01 16.57
CA GLN A 180 -17.43 -19.43 16.64
C GLN A 180 -17.62 -20.11 15.30
N TRP A 181 -18.65 -19.73 14.54
CA TRP A 181 -18.87 -20.25 13.20
C TRP A 181 -17.73 -19.85 12.25
N ASP A 182 -17.29 -18.59 12.29
CA ASP A 182 -16.16 -18.10 11.47
C ASP A 182 -14.87 -18.85 11.85
N GLN A 183 -14.67 -19.14 13.14
CA GLN A 183 -13.54 -19.96 13.61
C GLN A 183 -13.63 -21.40 13.09
N ASP A 184 -14.79 -22.04 13.21
CA ASP A 184 -14.99 -23.43 12.80
C ASP A 184 -14.76 -23.58 11.28
N TYR A 185 -15.12 -22.58 10.48
CA TYR A 185 -14.82 -22.52 9.05
C TYR A 185 -13.31 -22.48 8.80
N LEU A 186 -12.60 -21.53 9.41
CA LEU A 186 -11.16 -21.37 9.19
C LEU A 186 -10.35 -22.56 9.72
N VAL A 187 -10.78 -23.21 10.80
CA VAL A 187 -10.17 -24.45 11.30
C VAL A 187 -10.35 -25.59 10.30
N THR A 188 -11.51 -25.68 9.65
CA THR A 188 -11.75 -26.67 8.59
C THR A 188 -10.87 -26.38 7.37
N LEU A 189 -10.76 -25.11 6.97
CA LEU A 189 -9.84 -24.69 5.92
C LEU A 189 -8.39 -25.06 6.23
N TRP A 190 -7.94 -24.81 7.45
CA TRP A 190 -6.60 -25.18 7.89
C TRP A 190 -6.34 -26.68 7.81
N LYS A 191 -7.29 -27.52 8.25
CA LYS A 191 -7.16 -28.98 8.15
C LYS A 191 -6.96 -29.43 6.71
N ASN A 192 -7.75 -28.91 5.79
CA ASN A 192 -7.62 -29.27 4.37
C ASN A 192 -6.29 -28.81 3.77
N ILE A 193 -5.78 -27.62 4.16
CA ILE A 193 -4.45 -27.17 3.74
C ILE A 193 -3.37 -28.14 4.23
N VAL A 194 -3.44 -28.58 5.49
CA VAL A 194 -2.49 -29.55 6.05
C VAL A 194 -2.61 -30.91 5.38
N ASP A 195 -3.82 -31.40 5.11
CA ASP A 195 -4.03 -32.70 4.48
C ASP A 195 -3.55 -32.69 3.02
N SER A 196 -3.91 -31.67 2.23
CA SER A 196 -3.41 -31.52 0.85
C SER A 196 -1.90 -31.29 0.78
N SER A 197 -1.28 -30.74 1.82
CA SER A 197 0.19 -30.59 1.87
C SER A 197 0.94 -31.92 1.91
N LYS A 198 0.27 -33.04 2.24
CA LYS A 198 0.84 -34.39 2.31
C LYS A 198 0.65 -35.19 1.03
N GLU A 199 -0.20 -34.74 0.11
CA GLU A 199 -0.57 -35.48 -1.11
C GLU A 199 0.53 -35.46 -2.18
N LYS A 200 1.35 -34.41 -2.22
CA LYS A 200 2.40 -34.19 -3.22
C LYS A 200 3.70 -33.73 -2.52
N SER A 201 4.85 -33.99 -3.15
CA SER A 201 6.13 -33.43 -2.72
C SER A 201 6.26 -31.97 -3.13
N ALA A 202 7.02 -31.18 -2.35
CA ALA A 202 7.32 -29.79 -2.70
C ALA A 202 8.12 -29.67 -4.03
N PRO A 203 8.10 -28.52 -4.72
CA PRO A 203 7.28 -27.33 -4.46
C PRO A 203 5.93 -27.34 -5.22
N PHE A 204 4.84 -26.91 -4.57
CA PHE A 204 3.55 -26.67 -5.25
C PHE A 204 2.62 -25.73 -4.47
N LEU A 205 1.65 -25.14 -5.17
CA LEU A 205 0.60 -24.30 -4.59
C LEU A 205 -0.46 -25.15 -3.86
N ILE A 206 -0.58 -24.99 -2.54
CA ILE A 206 -1.60 -25.68 -1.74
C ILE A 206 -2.92 -24.90 -1.81
N TYR A 207 -2.88 -23.61 -1.48
CA TYR A 207 -4.05 -22.75 -1.37
C TYR A 207 -3.77 -21.40 -2.02
N ARG A 208 -4.68 -21.00 -2.91
CA ARG A 208 -4.70 -19.67 -3.52
C ARG A 208 -5.60 -18.77 -2.69
N GLU A 209 -5.08 -17.62 -2.28
CA GLU A 209 -5.91 -16.63 -1.59
C GLU A 209 -7.05 -16.17 -2.51
N SER A 210 -8.17 -15.84 -1.87
CA SER A 210 -9.41 -15.43 -2.52
C SER A 210 -9.18 -14.32 -3.55
N ASN A 211 -9.89 -14.43 -4.68
CA ASN A 211 -9.91 -13.41 -5.73
C ASN A 211 -10.44 -12.06 -5.22
N ILE A 212 -10.26 -11.00 -6.01
CA ILE A 212 -10.69 -9.64 -5.67
C ILE A 212 -12.17 -9.56 -5.26
N ILE A 213 -13.09 -10.32 -5.87
CA ILE A 213 -14.51 -10.30 -5.54
C ILE A 213 -14.73 -10.76 -4.10
N ILE A 214 -14.26 -11.96 -3.76
CA ILE A 214 -14.44 -12.57 -2.45
C ILE A 214 -13.73 -11.74 -1.39
N ARG A 215 -12.54 -11.21 -1.71
CA ARG A 215 -11.80 -10.32 -0.82
C ARG A 215 -12.56 -9.03 -0.55
N THR A 216 -13.10 -8.39 -1.58
CA THR A 216 -13.88 -7.16 -1.44
C THR A 216 -15.13 -7.41 -0.62
N LEU A 217 -15.87 -8.48 -0.90
CA LEU A 217 -17.05 -8.84 -0.12
C LEU A 217 -16.67 -9.17 1.33
N ARG A 218 -15.60 -9.93 1.58
CA ARG A 218 -15.15 -10.23 2.96
C ARG A 218 -14.78 -8.96 3.74
N ASP A 219 -14.07 -8.04 3.11
CA ASP A 219 -13.40 -6.93 3.80
C ASP A 219 -14.21 -5.62 3.81
N HIS A 220 -15.07 -5.39 2.80
CA HIS A 220 -15.79 -4.13 2.59
C HIS A 220 -17.32 -4.24 2.70
N MET A 221 -17.88 -5.46 2.74
CA MET A 221 -19.32 -5.65 2.88
C MET A 221 -19.77 -5.46 4.33
N ASP A 222 -20.42 -4.33 4.60
CA ASP A 222 -21.03 -3.99 5.89
C ASP A 222 -22.54 -3.67 5.79
N ASP A 223 -23.23 -3.49 6.92
CA ASP A 223 -24.66 -3.23 6.89
C ASP A 223 -25.03 -1.88 6.22
N SER A 224 -24.05 -0.98 6.00
CA SER A 224 -24.22 0.32 5.35
C SER A 224 -24.18 0.28 3.82
N ILE A 225 -23.72 -0.82 3.21
CA ILE A 225 -23.84 -1.03 1.76
C ILE A 225 -25.27 -1.41 1.44
N ASP A 226 -25.88 -0.69 0.50
CA ASP A 226 -27.28 -0.87 0.14
C ASP A 226 -27.46 -1.93 -0.95
N GLU A 227 -26.58 -1.93 -1.96
CA GLU A 227 -26.68 -2.79 -3.15
C GLU A 227 -25.28 -3.25 -3.63
N ILE A 228 -25.23 -4.46 -4.20
CA ILE A 228 -24.07 -5.01 -4.90
C ILE A 228 -24.52 -5.31 -6.33
N LEU A 229 -23.89 -4.67 -7.31
CA LEU A 229 -24.22 -4.83 -8.73
C LEU A 229 -23.08 -5.53 -9.45
N VAL A 230 -23.40 -6.57 -10.20
CA VAL A 230 -22.44 -7.38 -10.95
C VAL A 230 -22.92 -7.48 -12.39
N ASP A 231 -22.07 -7.16 -13.35
CA ASP A 231 -22.41 -7.16 -14.79
C ASP A 231 -22.12 -8.49 -15.53
N ASN A 232 -21.52 -9.45 -14.84
CA ASN A 232 -21.15 -10.75 -15.40
C ASN A 232 -21.79 -11.91 -14.60
N GLN A 233 -22.35 -12.89 -15.31
CA GLN A 233 -23.07 -14.02 -14.71
C GLN A 233 -22.18 -14.94 -13.88
N GLU A 234 -21.00 -15.32 -14.38
CA GLU A 234 -20.06 -16.20 -13.64
C GLU A 234 -19.59 -15.54 -12.34
N VAL A 235 -19.32 -14.23 -12.41
CA VAL A 235 -18.94 -13.43 -11.25
C VAL A 235 -20.10 -13.30 -10.25
N PHE A 236 -21.33 -13.14 -10.75
CA PHE A 236 -22.53 -13.06 -9.92
C PHE A 236 -22.75 -14.37 -9.15
N ASP A 237 -22.64 -15.52 -9.81
CA ASP A 237 -22.84 -16.83 -9.19
C ASP A 237 -21.79 -17.10 -8.10
N MET A 238 -20.54 -16.72 -8.36
CA MET A 238 -19.46 -16.80 -7.38
C MET A 238 -19.70 -15.89 -6.17
N ALA A 239 -20.11 -14.64 -6.40
CA ALA A 239 -20.45 -13.70 -5.33
C ALA A 239 -21.65 -14.19 -4.51
N LYS A 240 -22.65 -14.76 -5.18
CA LYS A 240 -23.85 -15.33 -4.56
C LYS A 240 -23.50 -16.51 -3.68
N GLU A 241 -22.72 -17.47 -4.17
CA GLU A 241 -22.27 -18.63 -3.40
C GLU A 241 -21.55 -18.19 -2.12
N PHE A 242 -20.68 -17.18 -2.23
CA PHE A 242 -19.98 -16.65 -1.06
C PHE A 242 -20.90 -15.92 -0.08
N LEU A 243 -21.85 -15.12 -0.55
CA LEU A 243 -22.79 -14.41 0.33
C LEU A 243 -23.77 -15.37 0.99
N GLU A 244 -24.31 -16.35 0.28
CA GLU A 244 -25.17 -17.39 0.87
C GLU A 244 -24.44 -18.19 1.95
N PHE A 245 -23.15 -18.42 1.74
CA PHE A 245 -22.32 -19.11 2.71
C PHE A 245 -21.98 -18.24 3.92
N SER A 246 -21.42 -17.05 3.70
CA SER A 246 -20.78 -16.22 4.73
C SER A 246 -21.65 -15.06 5.24
N MET A 247 -22.71 -14.68 4.54
CA MET A 247 -23.55 -13.52 4.86
C MET A 247 -25.00 -13.67 4.34
N PRO A 248 -25.76 -14.73 4.73
CA PRO A 248 -27.03 -15.06 4.06
C PRO A 248 -28.07 -13.91 4.07
N GLN A 249 -28.01 -13.05 5.09
CA GLN A 249 -28.90 -11.87 5.22
C GLN A 249 -28.63 -10.78 4.17
N GLN A 250 -27.42 -10.75 3.63
CA GLN A 250 -26.96 -9.74 2.68
C GLN A 250 -27.09 -10.22 1.22
N THR A 251 -27.41 -11.49 0.98
CA THR A 251 -27.63 -12.06 -0.36
C THR A 251 -28.68 -11.30 -1.17
N ASN A 252 -29.73 -10.78 -0.52
CA ASN A 252 -30.77 -10.00 -1.19
C ASN A 252 -30.28 -8.66 -1.77
N LYS A 253 -29.11 -8.17 -1.33
CA LYS A 253 -28.49 -6.94 -1.86
C LYS A 253 -27.76 -7.17 -3.17
N LEU A 254 -27.45 -8.43 -3.51
CA LEU A 254 -26.76 -8.81 -4.74
C LEU A 254 -27.75 -8.83 -5.91
N LYS A 255 -27.45 -8.07 -6.97
CA LYS A 255 -28.26 -8.01 -8.18
C LYS A 255 -27.37 -8.13 -9.41
N LEU A 256 -27.85 -8.90 -10.39
CA LEU A 256 -27.24 -8.95 -11.71
C LEU A 256 -27.62 -7.68 -12.47
N TYR A 257 -26.64 -7.05 -13.08
CA TYR A 257 -26.79 -5.89 -13.93
C TYR A 257 -26.82 -6.33 -15.39
N SER A 258 -27.88 -5.96 -16.10
CA SER A 258 -28.15 -6.41 -17.47
C SER A 258 -28.52 -5.27 -18.43
N ASP A 259 -28.32 -4.02 -18.04
CA ASP A 259 -28.63 -2.89 -18.92
C ASP A 259 -27.55 -2.75 -20.00
N ASN A 260 -27.93 -2.18 -21.16
CA ASN A 260 -27.01 -1.98 -22.29
C ASN A 260 -25.88 -0.97 -21.97
N THR A 261 -26.14 0.01 -21.11
CA THR A 261 -25.12 0.99 -20.71
C THR A 261 -24.10 0.30 -19.78
N PRO A 262 -22.78 0.42 -19.99
CA PRO A 262 -21.80 -0.17 -19.08
C PRO A 262 -22.01 0.26 -17.62
N LEU A 263 -21.80 -0.66 -16.68
CA LEU A 263 -22.12 -0.47 -15.26
C LEU A 263 -21.49 0.82 -14.70
N PHE A 264 -20.19 1.01 -14.91
CA PHE A 264 -19.46 2.16 -14.36
C PHE A 264 -19.87 3.49 -15.01
N ASN A 265 -20.21 3.47 -16.31
CA ASN A 265 -20.74 4.64 -17.02
C ASN A 265 -22.10 5.06 -16.48
N LYS A 266 -23.00 4.10 -16.22
CA LYS A 266 -24.32 4.38 -15.61
C LYS A 266 -24.20 5.11 -14.28
N TYR A 267 -23.19 4.77 -13.48
CA TYR A 267 -22.92 5.42 -12.19
C TYR A 267 -21.95 6.61 -12.27
N GLN A 268 -21.51 7.01 -13.47
CA GLN A 268 -20.61 8.14 -13.72
C GLN A 268 -19.28 8.07 -12.96
N ILE A 269 -18.77 6.85 -12.75
CA ILE A 269 -17.50 6.64 -12.04
C ILE A 269 -16.31 6.40 -12.98
N GLU A 270 -16.53 6.13 -14.27
CA GLU A 270 -15.44 5.86 -15.22
C GLU A 270 -14.45 7.03 -15.29
N ASN A 271 -14.94 8.27 -15.43
CA ASN A 271 -14.09 9.45 -15.41
C ASN A 271 -13.30 9.61 -14.09
N GLN A 272 -13.86 9.17 -12.95
CA GLN A 272 -13.15 9.20 -11.67
C GLN A 272 -12.09 8.10 -11.58
N ILE A 273 -12.28 6.97 -12.26
CA ILE A 273 -11.26 5.93 -12.40
C ILE A 273 -10.11 6.44 -13.27
N GLU A 274 -10.41 7.11 -14.39
CA GLU A 274 -9.39 7.74 -15.25
C GLU A 274 -8.55 8.79 -14.51
N THR A 275 -9.13 9.52 -13.55
CA THR A 275 -8.36 10.45 -12.71
C THR A 275 -7.32 9.75 -11.84
N ALA A 276 -7.42 8.43 -11.61
CA ALA A 276 -6.41 7.66 -10.87
C ALA A 276 -5.11 7.47 -11.68
N PHE A 277 -5.20 7.46 -13.01
CA PHE A 277 -4.04 7.39 -13.92
C PHE A 277 -3.48 8.77 -14.27
N SER A 278 -4.25 9.82 -14.03
CA SER A 278 -3.85 11.19 -14.33
C SER A 278 -2.78 11.70 -13.38
N ARG A 279 -1.79 12.44 -13.90
CA ARG A 279 -0.79 13.13 -13.06
C ARG A 279 -1.41 14.27 -12.24
N GLU A 280 -2.36 14.98 -12.84
CA GLU A 280 -3.06 16.12 -12.24
C GLU A 280 -4.54 15.77 -12.00
N VAL A 281 -5.08 16.17 -10.85
CA VAL A 281 -6.48 15.95 -10.48
C VAL A 281 -7.11 17.28 -10.07
N SER A 282 -8.18 17.67 -10.74
CA SER A 282 -8.91 18.91 -10.44
C SER A 282 -9.70 18.80 -9.13
N LEU A 283 -9.73 19.91 -8.40
CA LEU A 283 -10.49 20.09 -7.16
C LEU A 283 -11.83 20.79 -7.45
N PRO A 284 -12.86 20.59 -6.60
CA PRO A 284 -14.19 21.19 -6.78
C PRO A 284 -14.19 22.71 -7.00
N SER A 285 -13.35 23.45 -6.28
CA SER A 285 -13.24 24.91 -6.41
C SER A 285 -12.31 25.39 -7.54
N GLY A 286 -11.88 24.48 -8.42
CA GLY A 286 -11.06 24.78 -9.61
C GLY A 286 -9.55 24.76 -9.39
N GLY A 287 -9.08 24.43 -8.17
CA GLY A 287 -7.67 24.12 -7.94
C GLY A 287 -7.31 22.74 -8.52
N SER A 288 -6.07 22.30 -8.29
CA SER A 288 -5.65 20.94 -8.65
C SER A 288 -4.58 20.41 -7.72
N ILE A 289 -4.49 19.09 -7.65
CA ILE A 289 -3.36 18.39 -7.03
C ILE A 289 -2.53 17.70 -8.11
N VAL A 290 -1.22 17.74 -7.98
CA VAL A 290 -0.27 17.12 -8.90
C VAL A 290 0.48 16.05 -8.13
N ILE A 291 0.45 14.81 -8.63
CA ILE A 291 1.05 13.65 -7.94
C ILE A 291 2.23 13.14 -8.76
N ASP A 292 3.43 13.30 -8.21
CA ASP A 292 4.69 12.88 -8.82
C ASP A 292 5.34 11.72 -8.06
N HIS A 293 5.79 10.74 -8.83
CA HIS A 293 6.47 9.56 -8.30
C HIS A 293 7.97 9.72 -8.45
N THR A 294 8.71 9.55 -7.34
CA THR A 294 10.17 9.48 -7.33
C THR A 294 10.63 8.08 -6.92
N GLU A 295 11.93 7.85 -6.93
CA GLU A 295 12.51 6.57 -6.50
C GLU A 295 12.19 6.22 -5.04
N ALA A 296 12.26 7.22 -4.14
CA ALA A 296 12.16 7.00 -2.70
C ALA A 296 10.79 7.38 -2.11
N LEU A 297 10.12 8.39 -2.67
CA LEU A 297 8.90 8.97 -2.12
C LEU A 297 7.92 9.43 -3.20
N ILE A 298 6.70 9.74 -2.77
CA ILE A 298 5.68 10.37 -3.63
C ILE A 298 5.56 11.83 -3.21
N SER A 299 5.68 12.74 -4.17
CA SER A 299 5.50 14.18 -3.96
C SER A 299 4.12 14.59 -4.46
N ILE A 300 3.43 15.42 -3.69
CA ILE A 300 2.12 15.95 -4.03
C ILE A 300 2.18 17.47 -3.91
N ASP A 301 1.91 18.16 -5.00
CA ASP A 301 1.85 19.62 -5.09
C ASP A 301 0.39 20.09 -5.23
N ILE A 302 0.06 21.27 -4.70
CA ILE A 302 -1.30 21.80 -4.67
C ILE A 302 -1.34 23.18 -5.34
N ASN A 303 -2.09 23.27 -6.43
CA ASN A 303 -2.29 24.50 -7.18
C ASN A 303 -3.67 25.07 -6.89
N SER A 304 -3.74 26.38 -6.62
CA SER A 304 -5.03 27.08 -6.52
C SER A 304 -5.58 27.42 -7.90
N ALA A 305 -6.91 27.51 -7.99
CA ALA A 305 -7.55 28.07 -9.18
C ALA A 305 -7.06 29.52 -9.37
N ARG A 306 -6.98 30.01 -10.62
CA ARG A 306 -6.95 31.46 -10.89
C ARG A 306 -8.30 32.09 -10.49
N SER A 307 -8.62 32.14 -9.20
CA SER A 307 -9.79 32.83 -8.68
C SER A 307 -9.41 34.28 -8.39
N THR A 308 -9.60 35.15 -9.38
CA THR A 308 -9.39 36.60 -9.28
C THR A 308 -10.59 37.34 -8.67
N LYS A 309 -11.54 36.63 -8.01
CA LYS A 309 -12.84 37.18 -7.58
C LYS A 309 -13.04 37.26 -6.06
N GLY A 310 -12.09 36.82 -5.23
CA GLY A 310 -12.16 36.91 -3.77
C GLY A 310 -11.18 37.93 -3.18
N SER A 311 -11.59 38.68 -2.16
CA SER A 311 -10.74 39.66 -1.46
C SER A 311 -9.75 39.04 -0.46
N ASP A 312 -9.86 37.74 -0.17
CA ASP A 312 -9.02 37.07 0.82
C ASP A 312 -8.27 35.87 0.23
N ILE A 313 -6.96 36.07 -0.02
CA ILE A 313 -6.03 35.06 -0.53
C ILE A 313 -5.85 33.94 0.50
N GLU A 314 -5.88 34.26 1.79
CA GLU A 314 -5.66 33.29 2.87
C GLU A 314 -6.85 32.33 3.01
N GLU A 315 -8.08 32.84 2.87
CA GLU A 315 -9.28 31.99 2.84
C GLU A 315 -9.29 31.06 1.63
N THR A 316 -8.88 31.56 0.47
CA THR A 316 -8.78 30.75 -0.76
C THR A 316 -7.74 29.64 -0.61
N ALA A 317 -6.58 29.94 -0.03
CA ALA A 317 -5.55 28.96 0.27
C ALA A 317 -6.04 27.88 1.25
N LEU A 318 -6.70 28.28 2.35
CA LEU A 318 -7.27 27.35 3.32
C LEU A 318 -8.30 26.42 2.68
N ASN A 319 -9.27 26.96 1.94
CA ASN A 319 -10.32 26.18 1.31
C ASN A 319 -9.74 25.17 0.30
N THR A 320 -8.80 25.62 -0.54
CA THR A 320 -8.11 24.75 -1.50
C THR A 320 -7.35 23.62 -0.80
N ASN A 321 -6.62 23.93 0.29
CA ASN A 321 -5.90 22.93 1.06
C ASN A 321 -6.82 21.92 1.76
N LEU A 322 -8.01 22.34 2.22
CA LEU A 322 -9.00 21.45 2.81
C LEU A 322 -9.61 20.49 1.78
N GLU A 323 -9.91 20.98 0.57
CA GLU A 323 -10.34 20.15 -0.55
C GLU A 323 -9.25 19.16 -0.98
N ALA A 324 -8.02 19.66 -1.10
CA ALA A 324 -6.85 18.84 -1.43
C ALA A 324 -6.63 17.74 -0.38
N ALA A 325 -6.78 18.03 0.92
CA ALA A 325 -6.63 17.03 1.97
C ALA A 325 -7.63 15.86 1.83
N GLU A 326 -8.89 16.15 1.47
CA GLU A 326 -9.89 15.10 1.19
C GLU A 326 -9.54 14.31 -0.07
N GLU A 327 -9.16 15.01 -1.14
CA GLU A 327 -8.91 14.40 -2.44
C GLU A 327 -7.63 13.57 -2.43
N ILE A 328 -6.57 14.02 -1.77
CA ILE A 328 -5.35 13.25 -1.53
C ILE A 328 -5.72 11.95 -0.82
N ALA A 329 -6.44 12.01 0.31
CA ALA A 329 -6.84 10.80 1.04
C ALA A 329 -7.64 9.81 0.17
N ARG A 330 -8.47 10.31 -0.75
CA ARG A 330 -9.22 9.51 -1.72
C ARG A 330 -8.29 8.88 -2.77
N GLN A 331 -7.41 9.66 -3.38
CA GLN A 331 -6.44 9.20 -4.38
C GLN A 331 -5.46 8.17 -3.81
N LEU A 332 -5.02 8.33 -2.55
CA LEU A 332 -4.16 7.35 -1.88
C LEU A 332 -4.79 5.95 -1.81
N ARG A 333 -6.12 5.88 -1.70
CA ARG A 333 -6.86 4.60 -1.69
C ARG A 333 -7.05 4.06 -3.10
N ILE A 334 -7.59 4.88 -4.01
CA ILE A 334 -7.94 4.45 -5.37
C ILE A 334 -6.70 4.03 -6.18
N ARG A 335 -5.56 4.68 -5.96
CA ARG A 335 -4.29 4.35 -6.59
C ARG A 335 -3.44 3.35 -5.77
N ASP A 336 -3.91 2.97 -4.58
CA ASP A 336 -3.19 2.16 -3.58
C ASP A 336 -1.76 2.68 -3.26
N LEU A 337 -1.56 4.00 -3.26
CA LEU A 337 -0.26 4.64 -3.03
C LEU A 337 0.24 4.36 -1.61
N GLY A 338 1.50 3.93 -1.47
CA GLY A 338 2.10 3.72 -0.16
C GLY A 338 3.61 3.93 -0.15
N GLY A 339 4.18 3.96 1.05
CA GLY A 339 5.56 4.40 1.29
C GLY A 339 5.57 5.78 1.96
N LEU A 340 6.65 6.53 1.72
CA LEU A 340 6.79 7.90 2.18
C LEU A 340 6.11 8.85 1.18
N LEU A 341 5.35 9.80 1.69
CA LEU A 341 4.69 10.84 0.91
C LEU A 341 5.01 12.21 1.52
N VAL A 342 5.19 13.19 0.63
CA VAL A 342 5.45 14.58 0.99
C VAL A 342 4.42 15.43 0.25
N ILE A 343 3.65 16.21 1.00
CA ILE A 343 2.58 17.06 0.48
C ILE A 343 3.00 18.52 0.66
N ASP A 344 3.06 19.26 -0.43
CA ASP A 344 3.30 20.70 -0.46
C ASP A 344 1.96 21.43 -0.48
N PHE A 345 1.53 21.90 0.69
CA PHE A 345 0.30 22.68 0.83
C PHE A 345 0.58 24.14 0.50
N ILE A 346 -0.42 24.85 -0.03
CA ILE A 346 -0.32 26.29 -0.25
C ILE A 346 -0.03 26.97 1.09
N ASP A 347 0.95 27.86 1.10
CA ASP A 347 1.40 28.56 2.30
C ASP A 347 0.23 29.25 3.02
N MET A 348 0.17 29.05 4.35
CA MET A 348 -0.82 29.67 5.24
C MET A 348 -0.08 30.37 6.38
N LEU A 349 -0.36 31.67 6.59
CA LEU A 349 0.26 32.47 7.64
C LEU A 349 -0.28 32.08 9.04
N ALA A 350 -1.58 31.86 9.15
CA ALA A 350 -2.19 31.47 10.42
C ALA A 350 -1.90 30.00 10.77
N ILE A 351 -1.27 29.76 11.93
CA ILE A 351 -1.05 28.42 12.51
C ILE A 351 -2.38 27.66 12.70
N LYS A 352 -3.47 28.38 12.95
CA LYS A 352 -4.81 27.80 13.06
C LYS A 352 -5.22 27.11 11.76
N ASN A 353 -4.94 27.72 10.62
CA ASN A 353 -5.29 27.21 9.29
C ASN A 353 -4.47 25.95 8.96
N GLN A 354 -3.16 26.00 9.23
CA GLN A 354 -2.27 24.82 9.14
C GLN A 354 -2.81 23.63 9.95
N LYS A 355 -3.21 23.89 11.20
CA LYS A 355 -3.77 22.85 12.07
C LYS A 355 -5.11 22.30 11.54
N SER A 356 -5.97 23.16 11.00
CA SER A 356 -7.23 22.73 10.38
C SER A 356 -6.99 21.78 9.20
N VAL A 357 -5.99 22.05 8.36
CA VAL A 357 -5.59 21.16 7.25
C VAL A 357 -5.02 19.84 7.76
N GLU A 358 -4.14 19.87 8.78
CA GLU A 358 -3.62 18.65 9.41
C GLU A 358 -4.73 17.77 10.00
N ASP A 359 -5.71 18.38 10.67
CA ASP A 359 -6.82 17.66 11.28
C ASP A 359 -7.76 17.09 10.21
N LYS A 360 -7.95 17.84 9.11
CA LYS A 360 -8.76 17.40 7.97
C LYS A 360 -8.18 16.18 7.27
N ILE A 361 -6.88 16.17 6.97
CA ILE A 361 -6.24 15.00 6.32
C ILE A 361 -6.24 13.79 7.26
N LYS A 362 -6.01 14.00 8.57
CA LYS A 362 -6.10 12.92 9.57
C LYS A 362 -7.51 12.34 9.61
N GLU A 363 -8.54 13.16 9.53
CA GLU A 363 -9.94 12.72 9.49
C GLU A 363 -10.25 11.94 8.20
N ALA A 364 -9.87 12.47 7.03
CA ALA A 364 -10.15 11.88 5.73
C ALA A 364 -9.50 10.49 5.54
N VAL A 365 -8.39 10.23 6.23
CA VAL A 365 -7.66 8.96 6.20
C VAL A 365 -8.17 7.95 7.24
N LYS A 366 -9.05 8.32 8.19
CA LYS A 366 -9.57 7.36 9.22
C LYS A 366 -10.26 6.14 8.61
N VAL A 367 -10.90 6.32 7.46
CA VAL A 367 -11.58 5.24 6.71
C VAL A 367 -10.61 4.32 5.96
N ASP A 368 -9.31 4.65 5.92
CA ASP A 368 -8.31 3.89 5.21
C ASP A 368 -7.95 2.57 5.93
N ARG A 369 -7.84 1.51 5.13
CA ARG A 369 -7.39 0.19 5.53
C ARG A 369 -5.90 0.15 5.87
N ALA A 370 -5.09 0.99 5.24
CA ALA A 370 -3.67 1.07 5.49
C ALA A 370 -3.37 1.83 6.79
N LYS A 371 -2.35 1.40 7.53
CA LYS A 371 -1.84 2.22 8.64
C LYS A 371 -1.17 3.46 8.07
N VAL A 372 -1.57 4.63 8.57
CA VAL A 372 -0.98 5.91 8.19
C VAL A 372 -0.36 6.59 9.40
N GLN A 373 0.79 7.21 9.20
CA GLN A 373 1.47 8.05 10.19
C GLN A 373 1.69 9.43 9.60
N PHE A 374 1.56 10.46 10.44
CA PHE A 374 1.68 11.85 10.03
C PHE A 374 2.80 12.54 10.80
N GLY A 375 3.60 13.33 10.09
CA GLY A 375 4.36 14.43 10.66
C GLY A 375 3.45 15.64 10.92
N LYS A 376 4.07 16.76 11.26
CA LYS A 376 3.43 18.08 11.24
C LYS A 376 3.83 18.82 9.98
N ILE A 377 3.08 19.86 9.62
CA ILE A 377 3.56 20.82 8.60
C ILE A 377 4.89 21.39 9.08
N SER A 378 5.91 21.21 8.25
CA SER A 378 7.27 21.62 8.53
C SER A 378 7.42 23.15 8.43
N ARG A 379 8.59 23.67 8.80
CA ARG A 379 8.92 25.08 8.59
C ARG A 379 8.98 25.48 7.11
N PHE A 380 9.07 24.50 6.22
CA PHE A 380 9.11 24.69 4.77
C PHE A 380 7.74 24.48 4.11
N GLY A 381 6.65 24.44 4.88
CA GLY A 381 5.29 24.23 4.33
C GLY A 381 4.93 22.76 4.02
N LEU A 382 5.92 21.86 4.01
CA LEU A 382 5.72 20.45 3.67
C LEU A 382 5.11 19.63 4.80
N LEU A 383 4.14 18.76 4.48
CA LEU A 383 3.63 17.72 5.36
C LEU A 383 4.17 16.35 4.94
N GLU A 384 4.89 15.70 5.85
CA GLU A 384 5.38 14.34 5.66
C GLU A 384 4.37 13.33 6.21
N MET A 385 4.12 12.25 5.46
CA MET A 385 3.31 11.14 5.94
C MET A 385 3.84 9.81 5.41
N SER A 386 3.58 8.73 6.16
CA SER A 386 3.86 7.37 5.69
C SER A 386 2.57 6.56 5.64
N ARG A 387 2.35 5.87 4.52
CA ARG A 387 1.20 4.96 4.33
C ARG A 387 1.68 3.54 4.09
N GLN A 388 1.15 2.58 4.85
CA GLN A 388 1.48 1.17 4.69
C GLN A 388 1.09 0.67 3.29
N ARG A 389 2.03 0.04 2.58
CA ARG A 389 1.76 -0.64 1.31
C ARG A 389 1.02 -1.95 1.56
N LEU A 390 -0.20 -2.07 1.03
CA LEU A 390 -1.00 -3.31 1.13
C LEU A 390 -0.85 -4.19 -0.11
N ARG A 391 -0.75 -3.55 -1.28
CA ARG A 391 -0.67 -4.12 -2.62
C ARG A 391 0.30 -3.29 -3.47
N PRO A 392 0.73 -3.76 -4.66
CA PRO A 392 1.29 -2.87 -5.68
C PRO A 392 0.39 -1.66 -5.90
N SER A 393 0.97 -0.50 -6.18
CA SER A 393 0.16 0.64 -6.61
C SER A 393 -0.37 0.40 -8.03
N LEU A 394 -1.42 1.13 -8.41
CA LEU A 394 -2.00 1.06 -9.75
C LEU A 394 -0.94 1.30 -10.85
N LYS A 395 -0.01 2.22 -10.59
CA LYS A 395 1.16 2.49 -11.44
C LYS A 395 2.08 1.28 -11.58
N ASP A 396 2.38 0.58 -10.48
CA ASP A 396 3.25 -0.60 -10.53
C ASP A 396 2.61 -1.76 -11.31
N SER A 397 1.27 -1.84 -11.32
CA SER A 397 0.52 -2.90 -12.02
C SER A 397 0.27 -2.59 -13.49
N SER A 398 0.03 -1.32 -13.83
CA SER A 398 -0.56 -0.93 -15.12
C SER A 398 0.30 0.01 -15.96
N GLU A 399 1.43 0.52 -15.44
CA GLU A 399 2.37 1.37 -16.19
C GLU A 399 3.73 0.68 -16.38
N GLU A 400 4.37 0.96 -17.52
CA GLU A 400 5.76 0.59 -17.79
C GLU A 400 6.69 1.80 -17.67
N ILE A 401 7.98 1.55 -17.44
CA ILE A 401 8.98 2.62 -17.44
C ILE A 401 9.12 3.18 -18.85
N CYS A 402 9.09 4.51 -18.99
CA CYS A 402 9.22 5.18 -20.28
C CYS A 402 10.56 4.80 -20.95
N HIS A 403 10.50 4.16 -22.12
CA HIS A 403 11.65 3.68 -22.88
C HIS A 403 12.56 4.79 -23.46
N LEU A 404 12.11 6.04 -23.46
CA LEU A 404 12.89 7.19 -23.92
C LEU A 404 13.72 7.79 -22.79
N CYS A 405 13.11 8.04 -21.64
CA CYS A 405 13.78 8.73 -20.55
C CYS A 405 14.16 7.83 -19.37
N ASP A 406 13.93 6.52 -19.48
CA ASP A 406 14.17 5.53 -18.42
C ASP A 406 13.57 5.95 -17.06
N GLY A 407 12.39 6.59 -17.10
CA GLY A 407 11.67 7.08 -15.92
C GLY A 407 12.11 8.45 -15.39
N ILE A 408 13.05 9.15 -16.04
CA ILE A 408 13.53 10.48 -15.63
C ILE A 408 12.46 11.57 -15.83
N GLY A 409 11.52 11.38 -16.78
CA GLY A 409 10.45 12.34 -17.09
C GLY A 409 10.89 13.58 -17.89
N ARG A 410 12.16 13.64 -18.30
CA ARG A 410 12.72 14.71 -19.14
C ARG A 410 13.86 14.17 -20.00
N ILE A 411 13.99 14.71 -21.20
CA ILE A 411 15.08 14.41 -22.13
C ILE A 411 15.92 15.67 -22.37
N ARG A 412 17.21 15.50 -22.68
CA ARG A 412 18.08 16.63 -23.04
C ARG A 412 17.59 17.23 -24.37
N ASN A 413 17.59 18.55 -24.47
CA ASN A 413 17.26 19.20 -25.73
C ASN A 413 18.32 18.92 -26.81
N ILE A 414 17.95 19.10 -28.08
CA ILE A 414 18.78 18.76 -29.25
C ILE A 414 20.17 19.40 -29.16
N LYS A 415 20.25 20.69 -28.85
CA LYS A 415 21.53 21.42 -28.77
C LYS A 415 22.44 20.86 -27.69
N SER A 416 21.92 20.67 -26.48
CA SER A 416 22.69 20.12 -25.36
C SER A 416 23.12 18.68 -25.62
N MET A 417 22.26 17.88 -26.26
CA MET A 417 22.56 16.49 -26.59
C MET A 417 23.63 16.42 -27.68
N SER A 418 23.49 17.21 -28.74
CA SER A 418 24.46 17.27 -29.85
C SER A 418 25.84 17.69 -29.36
N LEU A 419 25.94 18.71 -28.51
CA LEU A 419 27.23 19.12 -27.93
C LEU A 419 27.83 18.04 -27.01
N SER A 420 27.00 17.27 -26.30
CA SER A 420 27.47 16.13 -25.50
C SER A 420 28.04 15.04 -26.39
N ILE A 421 27.36 14.72 -27.50
CA ILE A 421 27.81 13.71 -28.47
C ILE A 421 29.08 14.18 -29.18
N LEU A 422 29.18 15.45 -29.56
CA LEU A 422 30.37 16.02 -30.20
C LEU A 422 31.63 15.82 -29.33
N ARG A 423 31.51 16.05 -28.01
CA ARG A 423 32.60 15.80 -27.05
C ARG A 423 32.98 14.32 -26.97
N LEU A 424 32.01 13.42 -27.05
CA LEU A 424 32.27 11.97 -27.06
C LEU A 424 32.95 11.52 -28.36
N ILE A 425 32.54 12.08 -29.51
CA ILE A 425 33.21 11.86 -30.79
C ILE A 425 34.67 12.30 -30.71
N GLU A 426 34.93 13.48 -30.14
CA GLU A 426 36.28 13.99 -29.93
C GLU A 426 37.11 13.09 -28.99
N GLU A 427 36.53 12.66 -27.88
CA GLU A 427 37.17 11.74 -26.92
C GLU A 427 37.53 10.39 -27.56
N GLU A 428 36.63 9.77 -28.31
CA GLU A 428 36.93 8.51 -29.02
C GLU A 428 37.98 8.69 -30.11
N SER A 429 37.98 9.85 -30.78
CA SER A 429 38.96 10.17 -31.83
C SER A 429 40.37 10.34 -31.29
N LEU A 430 40.53 10.77 -30.02
CA LEU A 430 41.82 10.94 -29.36
C LEU A 430 42.46 9.61 -28.88
N LYS A 431 41.68 8.51 -28.81
CA LYS A 431 42.22 7.22 -28.35
C LYS A 431 43.26 6.68 -29.34
N VAL A 432 44.27 5.98 -28.82
CA VAL A 432 45.39 5.44 -29.61
C VAL A 432 44.91 4.40 -30.63
N ASN A 433 45.44 4.44 -31.85
CA ASN A 433 45.12 3.53 -32.96
C ASN A 433 43.65 3.60 -33.41
N THR A 434 43.05 4.79 -33.41
CA THR A 434 41.71 5.01 -33.97
C THR A 434 41.82 5.43 -35.42
N SER A 435 41.08 4.78 -36.32
CA SER A 435 41.00 5.16 -37.73
C SER A 435 39.69 5.86 -38.06
N LYS A 436 38.58 5.43 -37.43
CA LYS A 436 37.23 5.86 -37.76
C LYS A 436 36.32 5.84 -36.53
N VAL A 437 35.43 6.82 -36.44
CA VAL A 437 34.36 6.89 -35.44
C VAL A 437 33.03 7.07 -36.16
N ILE A 438 32.11 6.13 -35.95
CA ILE A 438 30.75 6.16 -36.48
C ILE A 438 29.81 6.56 -35.36
N ALA A 439 29.06 7.65 -35.55
CA ALA A 439 28.02 8.11 -34.66
C ALA A 439 26.65 7.90 -35.34
N GLU A 440 25.90 6.90 -34.89
CA GLU A 440 24.52 6.66 -35.28
C GLU A 440 23.59 7.43 -34.34
N LEU A 441 22.87 8.42 -34.88
CA LEU A 441 22.17 9.44 -34.11
C LEU A 441 20.72 9.62 -34.58
N PRO A 442 19.81 10.07 -33.69
CA PRO A 442 18.50 10.54 -34.09
C PRO A 442 18.60 11.64 -35.15
N ILE A 443 17.67 11.62 -36.12
CA ILE A 443 17.68 12.50 -37.31
C ILE A 443 17.93 13.98 -36.95
N GLN A 444 17.23 14.51 -35.94
CA GLN A 444 17.35 15.91 -35.55
C GLN A 444 18.75 16.26 -34.99
N ILE A 445 19.38 15.33 -34.28
CA ILE A 445 20.72 15.50 -33.71
C ILE A 445 21.77 15.40 -34.82
N ALA A 446 21.63 14.42 -35.72
CA ALA A 446 22.49 14.26 -36.89
C ALA A 446 22.45 15.53 -37.77
N ALA A 447 21.25 16.03 -38.07
CA ALA A 447 21.07 17.26 -38.83
C ALA A 447 21.78 18.45 -38.17
N TYR A 448 21.65 18.61 -36.85
CA TYR A 448 22.31 19.69 -36.12
C TYR A 448 23.84 19.58 -36.14
N LEU A 449 24.38 18.36 -36.02
CA LEU A 449 25.83 18.15 -36.07
C LEU A 449 26.41 18.33 -37.47
N MET A 450 25.71 17.88 -38.51
CA MET A 450 26.16 17.96 -39.90
C MET A 450 26.00 19.34 -40.52
N ASN A 451 25.19 20.22 -39.93
CA ASN A 451 24.98 21.59 -40.42
C ASN A 451 25.56 22.63 -39.45
N GLU A 452 24.93 22.87 -38.30
CA GLU A 452 25.30 23.93 -37.36
C GLU A 452 26.64 23.68 -36.66
N LYS A 453 27.07 22.41 -36.54
CA LYS A 453 28.37 22.03 -35.96
C LYS A 453 29.33 21.39 -36.95
N ARG A 454 29.09 21.61 -38.26
CA ARG A 454 29.91 21.05 -39.33
C ARG A 454 31.37 21.44 -39.21
N THR A 455 31.64 22.71 -38.90
CA THR A 455 33.01 23.23 -38.72
C THR A 455 33.76 22.52 -37.61
N GLU A 456 33.10 22.31 -36.47
CA GLU A 456 33.70 21.65 -35.32
C GLU A 456 33.93 20.16 -35.58
N VAL A 457 33.00 19.47 -36.27
CA VAL A 457 33.19 18.08 -36.68
C VAL A 457 34.39 17.94 -37.63
N ASN A 458 34.53 18.85 -38.61
CA ASN A 458 35.67 18.86 -39.53
C ASN A 458 36.98 19.09 -38.80
N ASN A 459 37.01 20.03 -37.85
CA ASN A 459 38.22 20.30 -37.05
C ASN A 459 38.69 19.06 -36.28
N ILE A 460 37.76 18.27 -35.70
CA ILE A 460 38.12 17.02 -34.99
C ILE A 460 38.70 16.01 -35.99
N ASN A 461 38.10 15.88 -37.17
CA ASN A 461 38.58 14.97 -38.22
C ASN A 461 40.01 15.30 -38.67
N GLU A 462 40.29 16.59 -38.95
CA GLU A 462 41.60 17.06 -39.39
C GLU A 462 42.68 16.98 -38.30
N ASN A 463 42.37 17.43 -37.09
CA ASN A 463 43.33 17.48 -35.99
C ASN A 463 43.74 16.08 -35.53
N ASN A 464 42.77 15.16 -35.45
CA ASN A 464 43.02 13.81 -34.94
C ASN A 464 43.37 12.82 -36.06
N LYS A 465 43.23 13.20 -37.34
CA LYS A 465 43.41 12.33 -38.51
C LYS A 465 42.54 11.07 -38.43
N VAL A 466 41.29 11.22 -38.00
CA VAL A 466 40.29 10.15 -37.79
C VAL A 466 39.05 10.43 -38.63
N SER A 467 38.57 9.45 -39.39
CA SER A 467 37.34 9.57 -40.18
C SER A 467 36.11 9.58 -39.27
N ILE A 468 35.39 10.71 -39.22
CA ILE A 468 34.14 10.84 -38.46
C ILE A 468 32.96 10.66 -39.42
N ILE A 469 32.10 9.68 -39.14
CA ILE A 469 30.90 9.41 -39.92
C ILE A 469 29.69 9.59 -39.02
N ILE A 470 28.81 10.53 -39.37
CA ILE A 470 27.54 10.73 -38.68
C ILE A 470 26.44 10.11 -39.54
N VAL A 471 25.69 9.17 -38.97
CA VAL A 471 24.63 8.43 -39.64
C VAL A 471 23.29 8.76 -38.98
N PRO A 472 22.36 9.42 -39.68
CA PRO A 472 21.00 9.60 -39.18
C PRO A 472 20.25 8.25 -39.19
N SER A 473 19.67 7.87 -38.06
CA SER A 473 18.90 6.64 -37.90
C SER A 473 17.43 6.95 -37.60
N THR A 474 16.52 6.22 -38.25
CA THR A 474 15.07 6.25 -37.97
C THR A 474 14.71 5.41 -36.75
N ASP A 475 15.58 4.48 -36.38
CA ASP A 475 15.33 3.50 -35.31
C ASP A 475 15.74 4.04 -33.93
N LEU A 476 16.41 5.20 -33.91
CA LEU A 476 16.88 5.88 -32.71
C LEU A 476 16.11 7.19 -32.45
N GLU A 477 15.58 7.30 -31.25
CA GLU A 477 14.99 8.55 -30.72
C GLU A 477 15.84 9.12 -29.59
N SER A 478 15.85 10.46 -29.47
CA SER A 478 16.56 11.14 -28.37
C SER A 478 15.98 10.70 -27.02
N PRO A 479 16.81 10.30 -26.05
CA PRO A 479 18.25 10.54 -25.91
C PRO A 479 19.16 9.39 -26.35
N LYS A 480 18.66 8.33 -27.01
CA LYS A 480 19.46 7.18 -27.43
C LYS A 480 20.38 7.57 -28.61
N TYR A 481 21.59 7.04 -28.60
CA TYR A 481 22.58 7.15 -29.68
C TYR A 481 23.55 5.97 -29.59
N LYS A 482 24.21 5.63 -30.70
CA LYS A 482 25.27 4.62 -30.74
C LYS A 482 26.52 5.23 -31.32
N LEU A 483 27.65 4.98 -30.66
CA LEU A 483 28.94 5.49 -31.09
C LEU A 483 29.92 4.33 -31.13
N THR A 484 30.44 4.05 -32.32
CA THR A 484 31.27 2.88 -32.61
C THR A 484 32.62 3.35 -33.11
N ARG A 485 33.67 2.87 -32.45
CA ARG A 485 35.06 3.20 -32.76
C ARG A 485 35.71 2.04 -33.50
N TYR A 486 36.35 2.35 -34.62
CA TYR A 486 37.15 1.42 -35.40
C TYR A 486 38.63 1.75 -35.26
N ARG A 487 39.41 0.69 -35.07
CA ARG A 487 40.87 0.79 -35.03
C ARG A 487 41.44 0.48 -36.41
N SER A 488 42.62 1.01 -36.70
CA SER A 488 43.29 0.84 -38.00
C SER A 488 43.57 -0.61 -38.37
N ASP A 489 43.63 -1.52 -37.40
CA ASP A 489 43.86 -2.95 -37.53
C ASP A 489 42.58 -3.80 -37.66
N ASN A 490 41.40 -3.22 -37.46
CA ASN A 490 40.12 -3.95 -37.40
C ASN A 490 38.95 -3.17 -38.05
N ASP A 491 39.21 -2.50 -39.17
CA ASP A 491 38.19 -1.75 -39.91
C ASP A 491 37.53 -2.62 -40.99
N GLU A 492 36.50 -3.37 -40.62
CA GLU A 492 35.70 -4.18 -41.56
C GLU A 492 34.72 -3.35 -42.42
N THR A 493 34.76 -2.01 -42.33
CA THR A 493 33.79 -1.10 -42.95
C THR A 493 34.32 -0.34 -44.17
N GLU A 494 35.52 -0.66 -44.66
CA GLU A 494 36.20 0.06 -45.75
C GLU A 494 35.39 0.19 -47.06
N ASN A 495 34.43 -0.71 -47.32
CA ASN A 495 33.64 -0.73 -48.57
C ASN A 495 32.13 -0.49 -48.40
N LYS A 496 31.67 -0.08 -47.21
CA LYS A 496 30.24 0.17 -46.95
C LYS A 496 29.90 1.65 -47.05
N SER A 497 28.78 1.98 -47.70
CA SER A 497 28.28 3.35 -47.71
C SER A 497 27.76 3.75 -46.32
N SER A 498 27.74 5.04 -46.00
CA SER A 498 27.34 5.54 -44.67
C SER A 498 25.96 5.03 -44.20
N TYR A 499 25.00 4.87 -45.11
CA TYR A 499 23.66 4.34 -44.83
C TYR A 499 23.61 2.81 -44.67
N GLU A 500 24.67 2.09 -45.03
CA GLU A 500 24.80 0.63 -44.89
C GLU A 500 25.52 0.23 -43.60
N LEU A 501 26.04 1.21 -42.87
CA LEU A 501 26.74 1.04 -41.59
C LEU A 501 25.76 0.87 -40.42
N ILE A 502 24.47 1.10 -40.64
CA ILE A 502 23.41 0.80 -39.67
C ILE A 502 23.27 -0.73 -39.59
N GLU A 503 23.58 -1.29 -38.43
CA GLU A 503 23.34 -2.72 -38.18
C GLU A 503 21.83 -2.98 -38.22
N LYS A 504 21.35 -3.72 -39.25
CA LYS A 504 19.94 -4.17 -39.35
C LYS A 504 19.49 -5.12 -38.22
N ASN A 505 20.36 -5.40 -37.25
CA ASN A 505 20.08 -6.21 -36.07
C ASN A 505 19.62 -5.38 -34.86
N SER A 506 19.21 -4.13 -35.06
CA SER A 506 18.49 -3.41 -34.01
C SER A 506 17.19 -4.17 -33.72
N GLU A 507 17.18 -4.94 -32.64
CA GLU A 507 15.93 -5.34 -32.01
C GLU A 507 15.06 -4.08 -31.93
N PRO A 508 13.76 -4.16 -32.29
CA PRO A 508 12.87 -3.02 -32.22
C PRO A 508 13.08 -2.31 -30.88
N SER A 509 13.20 -0.99 -30.90
CA SER A 509 13.35 -0.17 -29.68
C SER A 509 12.25 -0.43 -28.65
N TYR A 510 11.16 -1.05 -29.10
CA TYR A 510 10.10 -1.64 -28.32
C TYR A 510 9.61 -2.94 -28.98
N VAL A 511 9.91 -4.08 -28.38
CA VAL A 511 9.19 -5.34 -28.64
C VAL A 511 8.10 -5.42 -27.58
N PHE A 512 6.83 -5.50 -27.99
CA PHE A 512 5.75 -5.86 -27.07
C PHE A 512 6.17 -7.16 -26.41
N ARG A 513 6.45 -7.12 -25.11
CA ARG A 513 6.77 -8.32 -24.37
C ARG A 513 5.48 -9.12 -24.35
N GLU A 514 5.33 -10.07 -25.27
CA GLU A 514 4.28 -11.08 -25.13
C GLU A 514 4.52 -11.70 -23.76
N GLU A 515 3.64 -11.38 -22.81
CA GLU A 515 3.64 -12.03 -21.51
C GLU A 515 3.47 -13.51 -21.82
N ASN A 516 4.57 -14.26 -21.75
CA ASN A 516 4.53 -15.71 -21.76
C ASN A 516 3.41 -16.08 -20.82
N LYS A 517 2.38 -16.76 -21.35
CA LYS A 517 1.27 -17.30 -20.56
C LYS A 517 1.89 -18.27 -19.56
N VAL A 518 2.36 -17.76 -18.42
CA VAL A 518 2.80 -18.58 -17.30
C VAL A 518 1.56 -19.37 -16.95
N LYS A 519 1.61 -20.69 -17.19
CA LYS A 519 0.53 -21.59 -16.78
C LYS A 519 0.35 -21.36 -15.28
N ALA A 520 -0.76 -20.74 -14.90
CA ALA A 520 -1.07 -20.51 -13.50
C ALA A 520 -1.22 -21.88 -12.84
N ASP A 521 -0.36 -22.20 -11.87
CA ASP A 521 -0.48 -23.44 -11.10
C ASP A 521 -1.88 -23.52 -10.47
N GLU A 522 -2.60 -24.60 -10.73
CA GLU A 522 -3.91 -24.82 -10.12
C GLU A 522 -3.74 -25.17 -8.64
N PRO A 523 -4.47 -24.50 -7.71
CA PRO A 523 -4.40 -24.84 -6.30
C PRO A 523 -5.00 -26.22 -6.04
N THR A 524 -4.31 -27.02 -5.21
CA THR A 524 -4.82 -28.33 -4.77
C THR A 524 -6.10 -28.20 -3.93
N VAL A 525 -6.21 -27.14 -3.11
CA VAL A 525 -7.43 -26.81 -2.35
C VAL A 525 -8.29 -25.84 -3.16
N LYS A 526 -9.30 -26.37 -3.88
CA LYS A 526 -10.41 -25.57 -4.42
C LYS A 526 -11.45 -25.39 -3.30
N GLY A 527 -11.90 -24.15 -3.07
CA GLY A 527 -12.64 -23.71 -1.87
C GLY A 527 -13.64 -24.73 -1.28
N ILE A 528 -13.62 -24.84 0.05
CA ILE A 528 -14.47 -25.79 0.79
C ILE A 528 -15.87 -25.22 0.89
N LYS A 529 -16.89 -26.07 0.71
CA LYS A 529 -18.27 -25.82 1.16
C LYS A 529 -18.46 -26.40 2.57
N PRO A 530 -18.52 -25.60 3.64
CA PRO A 530 -18.86 -26.11 4.96
C PRO A 530 -20.31 -26.55 5.00
N ARG A 531 -20.60 -27.54 5.85
CA ARG A 531 -21.88 -28.25 5.86
C ARG A 531 -23.08 -27.40 6.32
N LYS A 532 -22.89 -26.21 6.91
CA LYS A 532 -23.99 -25.38 7.45
C LYS A 532 -23.71 -23.86 7.31
N PRO A 533 -24.69 -23.06 6.85
CA PRO A 533 -24.57 -21.59 6.78
C PRO A 533 -24.54 -20.95 8.18
N ILE A 534 -24.16 -19.68 8.26
CA ILE A 534 -24.08 -18.92 9.52
C ILE A 534 -25.39 -18.99 10.30
N PRO A 535 -25.36 -19.26 11.63
CA PRO A 535 -26.55 -19.20 12.47
C PRO A 535 -27.16 -17.78 12.44
N MET A 536 -28.41 -17.69 11.99
CA MET A 536 -29.13 -16.41 11.91
C MET A 536 -29.61 -15.95 13.29
N LYS A 537 -29.47 -14.66 13.59
CA LYS A 537 -30.22 -14.01 14.68
C LYS A 537 -31.72 -14.22 14.41
N LYS A 538 -32.41 -14.96 15.26
CA LYS A 538 -33.88 -15.03 15.24
C LYS A 538 -34.42 -13.63 15.50
N THR A 539 -34.84 -12.93 14.45
CA THR A 539 -35.57 -11.67 14.60
C THR A 539 -36.90 -11.98 15.28
N ASN A 540 -37.26 -11.18 16.30
CA ASN A 540 -38.46 -11.31 17.14
C ASN A 540 -39.81 -11.19 16.38
N ILE A 541 -39.79 -11.30 15.05
CA ILE A 541 -40.96 -11.20 14.17
C ILE A 541 -41.79 -12.48 14.25
N LEU A 542 -41.14 -13.65 14.30
CA LEU A 542 -41.83 -14.95 14.38
C LEU A 542 -42.57 -15.15 15.72
N ILE A 543 -42.03 -14.62 16.82
CA ILE A 543 -42.67 -14.68 18.15
C ILE A 543 -43.89 -13.74 18.22
N LYS A 544 -43.85 -12.59 17.53
CA LYS A 544 -45.01 -11.69 17.41
C LYS A 544 -46.10 -12.28 16.53
N PHE A 545 -45.74 -12.96 15.44
CA PHE A 545 -46.70 -13.62 14.54
C PHE A 545 -47.41 -14.79 15.22
N ILE A 546 -46.68 -15.59 16.01
CA ILE A 546 -47.27 -16.69 16.79
C ILE A 546 -48.16 -16.14 17.91
N LYS A 547 -47.81 -15.02 18.57
CA LYS A 547 -48.71 -14.35 19.54
C LYS A 547 -49.96 -13.75 18.88
N PHE A 548 -49.83 -13.21 17.67
CA PHE A 548 -50.95 -12.67 16.89
C PHE A 548 -51.92 -13.77 16.42
N ILE A 549 -51.39 -14.89 15.92
CA ILE A 549 -52.17 -16.09 15.56
C ILE A 549 -52.84 -16.71 16.80
N LYS A 550 -52.16 -16.78 17.95
CA LYS A 550 -52.77 -17.29 19.19
C LYS A 550 -53.92 -16.41 19.69
N ASN A 551 -53.82 -15.09 19.54
CA ASN A 551 -54.88 -14.14 19.91
C ASN A 551 -56.06 -14.12 18.92
N ILE A 552 -55.89 -14.64 17.70
CA ILE A 552 -56.96 -14.74 16.69
C ILE A 552 -57.71 -16.07 16.80
N ILE A 553 -57.02 -17.15 17.19
CA ILE A 553 -57.63 -18.49 17.32
C ILE A 553 -58.32 -18.69 18.68
N PHE A 554 -57.81 -18.08 19.75
CA PHE A 554 -58.45 -18.12 21.06
C PHE A 554 -59.03 -16.74 21.38
N GLY A 555 -60.29 -16.56 20.99
CA GLY A 555 -61.09 -15.38 21.32
C GLY A 555 -61.22 -15.16 22.83
N ASN A 556 -61.26 -13.87 23.18
CA ASN A 556 -61.31 -13.30 24.52
C ASN A 556 -62.31 -13.95 25.47
N THR A 557 -61.85 -14.16 26.71
CA THR A 557 -62.68 -13.94 27.90
C THR A 557 -61.95 -12.99 28.83
N ASP A 558 -62.49 -11.79 28.96
CA ASP A 558 -62.06 -10.75 29.90
C ASP A 558 -62.15 -11.23 31.36
N LYS A 559 -61.07 -11.02 32.11
CA LYS A 559 -61.15 -10.58 33.52
C LYS A 559 -60.04 -9.56 33.77
N GLN A 560 -60.42 -8.30 33.84
CA GLN A 560 -59.59 -7.21 34.34
C GLN A 560 -59.25 -7.45 35.82
N GLN A 561 -57.96 -7.57 36.12
CA GLN A 561 -57.41 -7.27 37.44
C GLN A 561 -56.34 -6.20 37.26
N GLU A 562 -56.65 -4.99 37.72
CA GLU A 562 -55.70 -3.88 37.82
C GLU A 562 -54.60 -4.21 38.84
N GLN A 563 -53.37 -4.37 38.37
CA GLN A 563 -52.18 -4.26 39.22
C GLN A 563 -51.65 -2.83 39.17
N ARG A 564 -51.82 -2.14 40.31
CA ARG A 564 -51.29 -0.81 40.64
C ARG A 564 -49.79 -0.71 40.33
N LYS A 565 -49.41 0.14 39.39
CA LYS A 565 -48.05 0.71 39.32
C LYS A 565 -47.95 1.82 40.37
N LYS A 566 -47.02 1.69 41.31
CA LYS A 566 -46.64 2.73 42.27
C LYS A 566 -46.01 3.92 41.52
N THR A 567 -46.77 4.99 41.35
CA THR A 567 -46.26 6.32 40.99
C THR A 567 -45.72 6.98 42.27
N LYS A 568 -44.47 7.43 42.26
CA LYS A 568 -43.94 8.29 43.32
C LYS A 568 -44.66 9.64 43.26
N ASN A 569 -45.36 9.97 44.34
CA ASN A 569 -46.07 11.24 44.52
C ASN A 569 -45.11 12.43 44.42
N TYR A 570 -45.39 13.31 43.46
CA TYR A 570 -44.91 14.69 43.45
C TYR A 570 -45.88 15.52 44.28
N ASN A 571 -45.39 16.12 45.37
CA ASN A 571 -46.20 16.94 46.29
C ASN A 571 -46.07 18.42 45.88
N PRO A 572 -47.13 19.10 45.41
CA PRO A 572 -47.07 20.49 45.02
C PRO A 572 -47.55 21.33 46.20
N ASN A 573 -46.61 21.78 47.06
CA ASN A 573 -46.74 22.98 47.88
C ASN A 573 -45.59 23.05 48.90
N TYR A 574 -44.54 23.79 48.58
CA TYR A 574 -43.87 24.58 49.63
C TYR A 574 -43.29 25.87 49.05
N LYS A 575 -43.78 26.97 49.62
CA LYS A 575 -43.52 28.35 49.24
C LYS A 575 -42.06 28.72 49.44
N GLY A 576 -41.53 29.48 48.48
CA GLY A 576 -40.18 30.02 48.52
C GLY A 576 -39.94 30.99 49.67
N LYS A 577 -38.72 30.94 50.22
CA LYS A 577 -38.08 32.07 50.88
C LYS A 577 -36.68 32.26 50.29
N LYS A 578 -36.47 33.45 49.75
CA LYS A 578 -35.20 34.00 49.29
C LYS A 578 -34.23 34.10 50.46
N PHE A 579 -32.97 33.68 50.28
CA PHE A 579 -31.83 34.28 50.97
C PHE A 579 -30.59 34.28 50.07
N ASN A 580 -30.12 35.49 49.76
CA ASN A 580 -28.82 35.80 49.19
C ASN A 580 -27.69 35.35 50.14
N LYS A 581 -26.60 34.79 49.59
CA LYS A 581 -25.21 35.24 49.87
C LYS A 581 -24.17 34.44 49.08
N ASN A 582 -23.48 35.15 48.19
CA ASN A 582 -22.05 35.12 47.90
C ASN A 582 -21.26 33.83 48.21
N TYR A 583 -20.84 33.12 47.16
CA TYR A 583 -19.69 32.21 47.23
C TYR A 583 -18.60 32.67 46.25
N ARG A 584 -17.51 33.19 46.81
CA ARG A 584 -16.23 33.46 46.11
C ARG A 584 -15.51 32.13 45.85
N PRO A 585 -14.75 31.97 44.73
CA PRO A 585 -13.89 30.81 44.53
C PRO A 585 -12.62 30.95 45.39
N ARG A 586 -12.34 29.93 46.21
CA ARG A 586 -11.18 29.91 47.10
C ARG A 586 -9.96 29.41 46.32
N SER A 587 -9.03 30.33 46.09
CA SER A 587 -7.66 30.10 45.67
C SER A 587 -6.88 29.28 46.70
N ASN A 588 -6.21 28.21 46.28
CA ASN A 588 -5.13 27.59 47.06
C ASN A 588 -3.77 28.02 46.50
N LYS A 589 -3.07 28.89 47.26
CA LYS A 589 -1.64 29.13 47.16
C LYS A 589 -1.06 29.34 48.57
N PHE A 590 0.21 28.95 48.69
CA PHE A 590 1.19 29.13 49.78
C PHE A 590 1.21 27.99 50.82
N SER A 591 2.38 27.36 51.05
CA SER A 591 3.56 28.05 51.59
C SER A 591 4.90 27.79 50.86
N ARG A 592 5.68 28.87 50.78
CA ARG A 592 7.09 29.00 50.36
C ARG A 592 8.02 28.74 51.56
N GLY A 593 9.19 28.18 51.33
CA GLY A 593 10.48 28.90 51.44
C GLY A 593 11.50 28.00 52.18
N LYS A 594 12.79 27.96 51.85
CA LYS A 594 13.74 29.08 51.77
C LYS A 594 14.91 28.76 50.82
N ASN A 595 15.38 29.80 50.14
CA ASN A 595 16.69 29.89 49.49
C ASN A 595 17.79 30.10 50.53
N TYR A 596 19.02 29.64 50.24
CA TYR A 596 20.24 30.39 50.57
C TYR A 596 21.31 30.19 49.50
N SER A 597 21.95 31.29 49.16
CA SER A 597 23.00 31.50 48.18
C SER A 597 24.41 31.49 48.81
N ASN A 598 25.39 31.14 47.97
CA ASN A 598 26.77 31.63 47.91
C ASN A 598 27.87 31.14 48.89
N ALA A 599 29.01 30.90 48.23
CA ALA A 599 30.40 31.23 48.61
C ALA A 599 31.29 30.14 49.25
N ASN A 600 32.29 29.73 48.45
CA ASN A 600 33.73 29.61 48.75
C ASN A 600 34.18 29.33 50.20
N LYS A 601 34.93 28.22 50.40
CA LYS A 601 36.38 28.22 50.71
C LYS A 601 36.92 26.80 50.98
N ASN A 602 38.02 26.49 50.29
CA ASN A 602 39.27 25.83 50.73
C ASN A 602 39.22 24.82 51.91
N ALA A 603 39.75 23.60 51.72
CA ALA A 603 41.17 23.27 51.95
C ALA A 603 41.46 21.74 51.97
N SER A 604 42.52 21.34 51.23
CA SER A 604 43.56 20.29 51.51
C SER A 604 43.10 18.85 51.81
N ARG A 605 43.63 17.75 51.26
CA ARG A 605 44.96 17.23 50.83
C ARG A 605 44.65 15.90 50.07
N ASN A 606 45.42 15.29 49.15
CA ASN A 606 46.85 15.22 48.86
C ASN A 606 47.08 14.69 47.41
N ASN A 607 48.16 15.18 46.79
CA ASN A 607 49.08 14.65 45.74
C ASN A 607 48.85 13.25 45.14
N THR A 608 49.16 12.97 43.87
CA THR A 608 50.45 13.20 43.18
C THR A 608 50.38 13.34 41.64
N ASN A 609 51.07 14.37 41.15
CA ASN A 609 52.02 14.46 40.00
C ASN A 609 51.68 13.92 38.60
N GLY A 610 51.80 14.82 37.62
CA GLY A 610 52.09 14.50 36.22
C GLY A 610 51.88 15.67 35.25
N ASN A 611 52.77 16.67 35.28
CA ASN A 611 52.93 17.74 34.26
C ASN A 611 53.01 17.16 32.82
N ILE A 612 52.58 17.83 31.74
CA ILE A 612 53.20 19.03 31.14
C ILE A 612 52.18 19.79 30.24
N ASN A 613 52.14 21.12 30.41
CA ASN A 613 51.50 22.17 29.57
C ASN A 613 52.33 22.44 28.29
N VAL A 614 51.73 22.69 27.12
CA VAL A 614 51.31 24.01 26.58
C VAL A 614 52.33 25.13 26.77
N SER A 615 52.85 25.72 25.68
CA SER A 615 52.55 27.15 25.34
C SER A 615 53.33 27.71 24.14
N ALA A 616 52.56 28.51 23.40
CA ALA A 616 52.83 29.53 22.40
C ALA A 616 54.08 30.44 22.50
N ASN A 617 54.26 31.14 21.37
CA ASN A 617 54.88 32.46 21.12
C ASN A 617 56.34 32.52 20.67
N LYS A 618 56.56 33.00 19.43
CA LYS A 618 57.09 34.36 19.17
C LYS A 618 57.03 34.75 17.70
N LYS A 619 56.66 36.02 17.46
CA LYS A 619 56.88 36.78 16.23
C LYS A 619 58.37 37.04 16.03
N GLU A 620 58.84 37.09 14.78
CA GLU A 620 59.75 38.13 14.30
C GLU A 620 59.86 38.09 12.77
N THR A 621 59.40 39.16 12.13
CA THR A 621 59.82 39.61 10.80
C THR A 621 61.11 40.40 10.95
N ILE A 622 62.11 40.17 10.09
CA ILE A 622 62.97 41.21 9.48
C ILE A 622 63.72 40.61 8.28
N SER A 623 63.73 41.40 7.22
CA SER A 623 64.42 41.32 5.94
C SER A 623 65.90 40.90 5.95
N LYS A 624 66.30 40.14 4.93
CA LYS A 624 67.25 40.55 3.89
C LYS A 624 67.03 39.76 2.62
#